data_AF-A0A2Z6R6H9-F1
#
_entry.id   AF-A0A2Z6R6H9-F1
#
_cell.length_a   1.000
_cell.length_b   1.000
_cell.length_c   1.000
_cell.angle_alpha   90.00
_cell.angle_beta   90.00
_cell.angle_gamma   90.00
#
_symmetry.space_group_name_H-M   'P 1'
#
loop_
_entity.id
_entity.type
_entity.pdbx_description
1 polymer ?
#
loop_
_entity_poly.entity_id
_entity_poly.type
_entity_poly.pdbx_seq_one_letter_code
_entity_poly.pdbx_strand_id
1 'polypeptide(L)'
;FRRSGDWLEKQAVHQIHKPHPKYIPCASFTSITTPNEVHQADVLYMPYDKIGRITYLFCLNIVDVASRYKASVPIGSYSVRDRKGILTSKTIARALKEKYDDPECPLVWPETFLTDRGPEFRGDCEKLMREHGVKIQKAKSKRTMGIFERYNQALIEKLFPSQDTSDLLTLHLNKISRVWVKNLAIVVEYINNSNTDQLGISPVDAIEKEEVFAKPSYSRDGPIGYDEEQLSYINLVRYLLKPGEIEGGGGRRAGNKNWSPKVYHIREVLVQKNQPILYWLEDDDCHGPERSFVREELQVIDPNTELPSQWVLSN
;
A
#
# COMPACT_ATOMS: atom_id res chain seq x y z
N PHE A 1 -24.15 36.99 8.35
CA PHE A 1 -23.17 36.04 7.79
C PHE A 1 -22.63 35.03 8.82
N ARG A 2 -22.10 35.42 10.00
CA ARG A 2 -21.66 34.43 11.03
C ARG A 2 -22.76 33.44 11.50
N ARG A 3 -23.95 33.95 11.86
CA ARG A 3 -25.08 33.12 12.33
C ARG A 3 -25.55 32.02 11.36
N SER A 4 -25.41 32.23 10.05
CA SER A 4 -25.83 31.26 9.03
C SER A 4 -24.80 30.14 8.86
N GLY A 5 -23.52 30.43 9.06
CA GLY A 5 -22.45 29.43 9.08
C GLY A 5 -22.58 28.50 10.28
N ASP A 6 -22.79 29.07 11.47
CA ASP A 6 -22.95 28.28 12.71
C ASP A 6 -24.16 27.34 12.66
N TRP A 7 -25.24 27.72 11.95
CA TRP A 7 -26.40 26.86 11.74
C TRP A 7 -26.09 25.72 10.75
N LEU A 8 -25.45 26.01 9.61
CA LEU A 8 -25.05 24.99 8.61
C LEU A 8 -24.10 23.95 9.22
N GLU A 9 -23.18 24.39 10.07
CA GLU A 9 -22.21 23.54 10.76
C GLU A 9 -22.86 22.48 11.66
N LYS A 10 -24.08 22.72 12.14
CA LYS A 10 -24.87 21.75 12.93
C LYS A 10 -25.63 20.75 12.06
N GLN A 11 -25.88 21.05 10.79
CA GLN A 11 -26.70 20.19 9.94
C GLN A 11 -25.89 18.96 9.49
N ALA A 12 -26.35 17.76 9.85
CA ALA A 12 -25.68 16.51 9.47
C ALA A 12 -25.49 16.36 7.95
N VAL A 13 -26.45 16.83 7.15
CA VAL A 13 -26.36 16.83 5.67
C VAL A 13 -25.24 17.72 5.17
N HIS A 14 -25.07 18.91 5.76
CA HIS A 14 -23.96 19.79 5.39
C HIS A 14 -22.62 19.14 5.75
N GLN A 15 -22.52 18.56 6.96
CA GLN A 15 -21.33 17.88 7.45
C GLN A 15 -20.87 16.75 6.52
N ILE A 16 -21.78 15.89 6.03
CA ILE A 16 -21.41 14.76 5.13
C ILE A 16 -20.90 15.20 3.75
N HIS A 17 -21.25 16.41 3.30
CA HIS A 17 -20.82 16.97 2.02
C HIS A 17 -19.65 17.94 2.15
N LYS A 18 -19.12 18.16 3.36
CA LYS A 18 -17.95 19.02 3.55
C LYS A 18 -16.79 18.62 2.64
N PRO A 19 -16.05 19.60 2.11
CA PRO A 19 -14.92 19.31 1.22
C PRO A 19 -13.88 18.46 1.93
N HIS A 20 -13.08 17.76 1.11
CA HIS A 20 -11.96 16.99 1.63
C HIS A 20 -10.93 17.93 2.29
N PRO A 21 -10.25 17.46 3.36
CA PRO A 21 -9.05 18.13 3.84
C PRO A 21 -8.06 18.29 2.68
N LYS A 22 -7.42 19.46 2.61
CA LYS A 22 -6.39 19.73 1.58
C LYS A 22 -5.14 18.87 1.78
N TYR A 23 -4.87 18.50 3.03
CA TYR A 23 -3.73 17.69 3.44
C TYR A 23 -4.24 16.57 4.35
N ILE A 24 -3.77 15.36 4.09
CA ILE A 24 -4.01 14.18 4.93
C ILE A 24 -2.65 13.52 5.12
N PRO A 25 -2.11 13.47 6.34
CA PRO A 25 -0.86 12.77 6.61
C PRO A 25 -1.06 11.27 6.38
N CYS A 26 -0.04 10.63 5.83
CA CYS A 26 -0.03 9.18 5.69
C CYS A 26 0.89 8.60 6.76
N ALA A 27 0.42 7.57 7.46
CA ALA A 27 1.32 6.71 8.22
C ALA A 27 2.41 6.21 7.26
N SER A 28 3.65 6.40 7.67
CA SER A 28 4.82 6.06 6.92
C SER A 28 5.52 4.91 7.61
N PHE A 29 6.33 4.17 6.86
CA PHE A 29 7.17 3.13 7.45
C PHE A 29 8.50 3.70 7.96
N THR A 30 8.55 4.96 8.38
CA THR A 30 9.80 5.59 8.85
C THR A 30 10.18 5.17 10.27
N SER A 31 9.28 4.51 11.00
CA SER A 31 9.59 3.88 12.29
C SER A 31 10.38 2.58 12.15
N ILE A 32 10.28 1.91 11.00
CA ILE A 32 11.08 0.72 10.68
C ILE A 32 12.42 1.22 10.14
N THR A 33 13.44 1.06 10.96
CA THR A 33 14.78 1.62 10.70
C THR A 33 15.83 0.53 10.51
N THR A 34 15.59 -0.67 11.03
CA THR A 34 16.50 -1.80 10.89
C THR A 34 16.28 -2.48 9.55
N PRO A 35 17.31 -2.61 8.68
CA PRO A 35 17.18 -3.39 7.47
C PRO A 35 16.87 -4.86 7.75
N ASN A 36 16.10 -5.49 6.87
CA ASN A 36 15.56 -6.84 7.02
C ASN A 36 14.58 -7.04 8.20
N GLU A 37 14.11 -5.99 8.87
CA GLU A 37 13.07 -6.13 9.90
C GLU A 37 11.71 -6.48 9.27
N VAL A 38 11.36 -5.76 8.20
CA VAL A 38 10.09 -5.92 7.51
C VAL A 38 10.30 -5.92 6.01
N HIS A 39 9.83 -6.98 5.35
CA HIS A 39 9.78 -7.05 3.89
C HIS A 39 8.34 -6.93 3.40
N GLN A 40 8.15 -6.17 2.32
CA GLN A 40 6.90 -6.14 1.56
C GLN A 40 7.06 -6.98 0.30
N ALA A 41 6.07 -7.81 0.01
CA ALA A 41 6.04 -8.56 -1.24
C ALA A 41 4.65 -8.61 -1.85
N ASP A 42 4.62 -8.54 -3.17
CA ASP A 42 3.42 -8.69 -3.98
C ASP A 42 3.85 -9.08 -5.42
N VAL A 43 2.88 -9.54 -6.20
CA VAL A 43 3.11 -10.11 -7.52
C VAL A 43 2.64 -9.15 -8.60
N LEU A 44 3.56 -8.77 -9.48
CA LEU A 44 3.27 -7.92 -10.62
C LEU A 44 2.99 -8.76 -11.87
N TYR A 45 1.90 -8.44 -12.57
CA TYR A 45 1.59 -9.02 -13.88
C TYR A 45 2.48 -8.40 -14.95
N MET A 46 3.13 -9.26 -15.75
CA MET A 46 4.04 -8.85 -16.82
C MET A 46 3.55 -9.35 -18.18
N PRO A 47 3.94 -8.68 -19.29
CA PRO A 47 3.76 -9.22 -20.63
C PRO A 47 4.35 -10.64 -20.76
N TYR A 48 3.75 -11.46 -21.60
CA TYR A 48 4.27 -12.81 -21.88
C TYR A 48 5.71 -12.77 -22.40
N ASP A 49 6.67 -13.35 -21.70
CA ASP A 49 8.05 -13.50 -22.18
C ASP A 49 8.44 -14.97 -22.22
N LYS A 50 8.93 -15.45 -23.38
CA LYS A 50 9.31 -16.86 -23.56
C LYS A 50 10.81 -16.97 -23.74
N ILE A 51 11.46 -17.59 -22.75
CA ILE A 51 12.88 -17.90 -22.79
C ILE A 51 13.05 -19.42 -22.81
N GLY A 52 13.55 -19.94 -23.94
CA GLY A 52 13.65 -21.37 -24.17
C GLY A 52 12.29 -22.06 -24.09
N ARG A 53 12.13 -22.98 -23.13
CA ARG A 53 10.88 -23.73 -22.90
C ARG A 53 9.97 -23.10 -21.86
N ILE A 54 10.43 -22.06 -21.14
CA ILE A 54 9.68 -21.45 -20.04
C ILE A 54 9.00 -20.17 -20.54
N THR A 55 7.74 -20.01 -20.15
CA THR A 55 7.01 -18.76 -20.28
C THR A 55 6.95 -18.06 -18.92
N TYR A 56 7.34 -16.81 -18.88
CA TYR A 56 7.19 -15.90 -17.74
C TYR A 56 6.01 -14.96 -17.94
N LEU A 57 5.22 -14.79 -16.88
CA LEU A 57 3.98 -14.00 -16.88
C LEU A 57 3.84 -13.13 -15.62
N PHE A 58 4.64 -13.39 -14.60
CA PHE A 58 4.55 -12.70 -13.32
C PHE A 58 5.96 -12.37 -12.83
N CYS A 59 6.06 -11.31 -12.06
CA CYS A 59 7.28 -10.92 -11.35
C CYS A 59 6.95 -10.83 -9.86
N LEU A 60 7.58 -11.67 -9.04
CA LEU A 60 7.51 -11.55 -7.59
C LEU A 60 8.49 -10.45 -7.18
N ASN A 61 7.98 -9.38 -6.61
CA ASN A 61 8.77 -8.26 -6.15
C ASN A 61 8.83 -8.30 -4.61
N ILE A 62 10.02 -8.09 -4.05
CA ILE A 62 10.30 -8.05 -2.62
C ILE A 62 11.02 -6.74 -2.34
N VAL A 63 10.59 -6.01 -1.32
CA VAL A 63 11.18 -4.73 -0.94
C VAL A 63 11.44 -4.73 0.56
N ASP A 64 12.69 -4.49 0.96
CA ASP A 64 13.01 -4.18 2.35
C ASP A 64 12.52 -2.78 2.71
N VAL A 65 11.83 -2.68 3.84
CA VAL A 65 11.13 -1.46 4.22
C VAL A 65 12.08 -0.39 4.77
N ALA A 66 13.16 -0.73 5.47
CA ALA A 66 14.07 0.28 6.00
C ALA A 66 15.03 0.80 4.92
N SER A 67 15.80 -0.11 4.31
CA SER A 67 16.83 0.21 3.31
C SER A 67 16.28 0.55 1.94
N ARG A 68 15.00 0.24 1.67
CA ARG A 68 14.41 0.29 0.33
C ARG A 68 15.10 -0.65 -0.67
N TYR A 69 15.87 -1.65 -0.24
CA TYR A 69 16.47 -2.62 -1.14
C TYR A 69 15.39 -3.44 -1.83
N LYS A 70 15.54 -3.73 -3.13
CA LYS A 70 14.55 -4.48 -3.90
C LYS A 70 15.14 -5.73 -4.51
N ALA A 71 14.35 -6.80 -4.53
CA ALA A 71 14.61 -8.00 -5.30
C ALA A 71 13.40 -8.33 -6.16
N SER A 72 13.65 -8.78 -7.39
CA SER A 72 12.62 -9.23 -8.32
C SER A 72 12.94 -10.61 -8.83
N VAL A 73 11.96 -11.50 -8.78
CA VAL A 73 12.07 -12.88 -9.26
C VAL A 73 11.04 -13.12 -10.37
N PRO A 74 11.48 -13.45 -11.59
CA PRO A 74 10.55 -13.76 -12.68
C PRO A 74 9.92 -15.14 -12.45
N ILE A 75 8.60 -15.20 -12.47
CA ILE A 75 7.81 -16.41 -12.24
C ILE A 75 7.24 -16.91 -13.57
N GLY A 76 7.59 -18.15 -13.90
CA GLY A 76 7.22 -18.78 -15.16
C GLY A 76 6.95 -20.28 -15.04
N SER A 77 6.46 -20.86 -16.14
CA SER A 77 6.15 -22.29 -16.24
C SER A 77 6.48 -22.86 -17.62
N TYR A 78 6.78 -24.16 -17.67
CA TYR A 78 7.00 -24.94 -18.90
C TYR A 78 5.72 -25.15 -19.72
N SER A 79 4.55 -25.13 -19.08
CA SER A 79 3.27 -25.36 -19.74
C SER A 79 2.24 -24.34 -19.25
N VAL A 80 1.88 -23.41 -20.14
CA VAL A 80 0.80 -22.46 -19.91
C VAL A 80 -0.49 -23.10 -20.41
N ARG A 81 -1.03 -24.08 -19.68
CA ARG A 81 -2.40 -24.56 -19.93
C ARG A 81 -3.41 -23.55 -19.37
N ASP A 82 -3.17 -23.06 -18.16
CA ASP A 82 -3.95 -22.02 -17.49
C ASP A 82 -3.05 -21.07 -16.70
N ARG A 83 -3.32 -19.76 -16.73
CA ARG A 83 -2.57 -18.72 -16.00
C ARG A 83 -2.54 -18.99 -14.48
N LYS A 84 -3.63 -19.58 -13.94
CA LYS A 84 -3.75 -19.98 -12.53
C LYS A 84 -2.82 -21.12 -12.13
N GLY A 85 -2.37 -21.94 -13.09
CA GLY A 85 -1.42 -23.03 -12.82
C GLY A 85 0.03 -22.57 -12.66
N ILE A 86 0.34 -21.31 -13.00
CA ILE A 86 1.68 -20.74 -12.90
C ILE A 86 1.85 -20.04 -11.55
N LEU A 87 0.93 -19.14 -11.23
CA LEU A 87 0.91 -18.40 -9.97
C LEU A 87 0.21 -19.24 -8.89
N THR A 88 0.99 -20.10 -8.24
CA THR A 88 0.55 -20.92 -7.11
C THR A 88 1.37 -20.60 -5.87
N SER A 89 0.82 -20.86 -4.70
CA SER A 89 1.56 -20.67 -3.44
C SER A 89 2.85 -21.48 -3.38
N LYS A 90 2.84 -22.71 -3.90
CA LYS A 90 4.03 -23.53 -4.03
C LYS A 90 5.12 -22.87 -4.89
N THR A 91 4.73 -22.26 -6.01
CA THR A 91 5.67 -21.56 -6.90
C THR A 91 6.29 -20.36 -6.20
N ILE A 92 5.47 -19.56 -5.49
CA ILE A 92 5.93 -18.38 -4.76
C ILE A 92 6.81 -18.78 -3.57
N ALA A 93 6.41 -19.79 -2.79
CA ALA A 93 7.20 -20.30 -1.68
C ALA A 93 8.59 -20.78 -2.14
N ARG A 94 8.66 -21.51 -3.26
CA ARG A 94 9.95 -21.92 -3.84
C ARG A 94 10.79 -20.71 -4.26
N ALA A 95 10.20 -19.75 -4.96
CA ALA A 95 10.91 -18.55 -5.41
C ALA A 95 11.44 -17.70 -4.24
N LEU A 96 10.65 -17.56 -3.17
CA LEU A 96 11.08 -16.88 -1.94
C LEU A 96 12.25 -17.61 -1.30
N LYS A 97 12.13 -18.94 -1.14
CA LYS A 97 13.20 -19.76 -0.59
C LYS A 97 14.48 -19.63 -1.41
N GLU A 98 14.41 -19.80 -2.72
CA GLU A 98 15.56 -19.65 -3.63
C GLU A 98 16.19 -18.26 -3.49
N LYS A 99 15.40 -17.20 -3.26
CA LYS A 99 15.94 -15.85 -3.15
C LYS A 99 16.54 -15.52 -1.79
N TYR A 100 16.02 -16.07 -0.69
CA TYR A 100 16.60 -15.89 0.65
C TYR A 100 17.77 -16.84 0.93
N ASP A 101 17.83 -17.98 0.24
CA ASP A 101 18.97 -18.92 0.33
C ASP A 101 20.15 -18.51 -0.58
N ASP A 102 19.97 -17.48 -1.42
CA ASP A 102 20.99 -16.96 -2.35
C ASP A 102 22.03 -16.12 -1.60
N PRO A 103 23.32 -16.54 -1.53
CA PRO A 103 24.35 -15.83 -0.77
C PRO A 103 24.73 -14.47 -1.37
N GLU A 104 24.42 -14.22 -2.66
CA GLU A 104 24.64 -12.93 -3.31
C GLU A 104 23.48 -11.95 -3.03
N CYS A 105 22.40 -12.42 -2.39
CA CYS A 105 21.28 -11.59 -2.01
C CYS A 105 21.49 -11.05 -0.59
N PRO A 106 21.54 -9.72 -0.39
CA PRO A 106 21.66 -9.14 0.96
C PRO A 106 20.37 -9.24 1.77
N LEU A 107 19.27 -9.72 1.17
CA LEU A 107 18.02 -9.96 1.90
C LEU A 107 18.12 -11.26 2.70
N VAL A 108 17.84 -11.16 3.99
CA VAL A 108 17.69 -12.33 4.87
C VAL A 108 16.24 -12.51 5.29
N TRP A 109 15.91 -13.64 5.92
CA TRP A 109 14.57 -13.88 6.44
C TRP A 109 14.18 -12.76 7.44
N PRO A 110 13.09 -12.01 7.19
CA PRO A 110 12.76 -10.87 8.02
C PRO A 110 11.98 -11.26 9.27
N GLU A 111 11.83 -10.37 10.23
CA GLU A 111 10.91 -10.61 11.36
C GLU A 111 9.46 -10.64 10.90
N THR A 112 9.09 -9.71 10.01
CA THR A 112 7.73 -9.59 9.47
C THR A 112 7.73 -9.57 7.95
N PHE A 113 6.87 -10.41 7.36
CA PHE A 113 6.63 -10.47 5.93
C PHE A 113 5.21 -9.96 5.62
N LEU A 114 5.14 -8.76 5.04
CA LEU A 114 3.89 -8.09 4.71
C LEU A 114 3.52 -8.36 3.25
N THR A 115 2.35 -8.97 3.04
CA THR A 115 1.82 -9.24 1.69
C THR A 115 0.42 -8.69 1.53
N ASP A 116 -0.07 -8.66 0.30
CA ASP A 116 -1.49 -8.51 0.03
C ASP A 116 -2.30 -9.76 0.53
N ARG A 117 -3.62 -9.76 0.31
CA ARG A 117 -4.50 -10.88 0.69
C ARG A 117 -4.57 -11.98 -0.39
N GLY A 118 -3.67 -11.96 -1.37
CA GLY A 118 -3.61 -12.88 -2.50
C GLY A 118 -3.55 -14.35 -2.09
N PRO A 119 -4.23 -15.26 -2.80
CA PRO A 119 -4.21 -16.69 -2.52
C PRO A 119 -2.81 -17.33 -2.70
N GLU A 120 -1.94 -16.74 -3.51
CA GLU A 120 -0.56 -17.15 -3.74
C GLU A 120 0.31 -17.00 -2.48
N PHE A 121 -0.06 -16.15 -1.53
CA PHE A 121 0.67 -15.98 -0.28
C PHE A 121 0.06 -16.76 0.89
N ARG A 122 -0.83 -17.73 0.63
CA ARG A 122 -1.49 -18.59 1.64
C ARG A 122 -1.02 -20.03 1.55
N GLY A 123 -1.18 -20.86 2.57
CA GLY A 123 -0.85 -22.29 2.47
C GLY A 123 0.66 -22.56 2.49
N ASP A 124 1.27 -22.89 1.35
CA ASP A 124 2.72 -23.22 1.29
C ASP A 124 3.61 -22.06 1.71
N CYS A 125 3.30 -20.82 1.29
CA CYS A 125 4.01 -19.63 1.76
C CYS A 125 3.87 -19.43 3.27
N GLU A 126 2.68 -19.66 3.84
CA GLU A 126 2.47 -19.57 5.29
C GLU A 126 3.20 -20.65 6.07
N LYS A 127 3.35 -21.83 5.48
CA LYS A 127 4.19 -22.88 6.03
C LYS A 127 5.67 -22.47 6.01
N LEU A 128 6.17 -21.99 4.87
CA LEU A 128 7.56 -21.58 4.70
C LEU A 128 7.98 -20.48 5.70
N MET A 129 7.14 -19.46 5.87
CA MET A 129 7.44 -18.37 6.82
C MET A 129 7.47 -18.88 8.26
N ARG A 130 6.56 -19.76 8.65
CA ARG A 130 6.56 -20.39 9.99
C ARG A 130 7.79 -21.24 10.24
N GLU A 131 8.26 -21.98 9.23
CA GLU A 131 9.49 -22.78 9.32
C GLU A 131 10.73 -21.91 9.62
N HIS A 132 10.73 -20.65 9.19
CA HIS A 132 11.83 -19.68 9.41
C HIS A 132 11.53 -18.67 10.52
N GLY A 133 10.48 -18.87 11.32
CA GLY A 133 10.13 -17.97 12.43
C GLY A 133 9.60 -16.59 12.02
N VAL A 134 9.24 -16.41 10.74
CA VAL A 134 8.79 -15.14 10.18
C VAL A 134 7.29 -14.93 10.42
N LYS A 135 6.91 -13.76 10.92
CA LYS A 135 5.50 -13.38 11.10
C LYS A 135 4.91 -12.90 9.77
N ILE A 136 3.86 -13.56 9.30
CA ILE A 136 3.12 -13.07 8.12
C ILE A 136 2.07 -12.06 8.55
N GLN A 137 2.12 -10.88 7.93
CA GLN A 137 1.08 -9.87 8.04
C GLN A 137 0.40 -9.67 6.69
N LYS A 138 -0.93 -9.58 6.70
CA LYS A 138 -1.72 -9.29 5.50
C LYS A 138 -2.14 -7.83 5.51
N ALA A 139 -1.82 -7.11 4.43
CA ALA A 139 -2.21 -5.73 4.26
C ALA A 139 -3.75 -5.60 4.32
N LYS A 140 -4.23 -4.73 5.20
CA LYS A 140 -5.67 -4.44 5.33
C LYS A 140 -6.13 -3.41 4.29
N SER A 141 -5.21 -2.63 3.74
CA SER A 141 -5.52 -1.61 2.72
C SER A 141 -4.35 -1.40 1.75
N LYS A 142 -4.66 -0.91 0.54
CA LYS A 142 -3.65 -0.52 -0.47
C LYS A 142 -2.62 0.48 0.05
N ARG A 143 -3.00 1.38 0.97
CA ARG A 143 -2.06 2.37 1.57
C ARG A 143 -0.89 1.70 2.29
N THR A 144 -1.12 0.53 2.87
CA THR A 144 -0.09 -0.28 3.54
C THR A 144 0.97 -0.80 2.55
N MET A 145 0.67 -0.83 1.25
CA MET A 145 1.58 -1.30 0.18
C MET A 145 2.21 -0.15 -0.61
N GLY A 146 2.17 1.09 -0.11
CA GLY A 146 2.59 2.28 -0.89
C GLY A 146 4.06 2.27 -1.34
N ILE A 147 4.97 1.66 -0.57
CA ILE A 147 6.38 1.49 -0.97
C ILE A 147 6.47 0.55 -2.16
N PHE A 148 5.73 -0.55 -2.10
CA PHE A 148 5.67 -1.53 -3.17
C PHE A 148 5.03 -0.96 -4.44
N GLU A 149 3.91 -0.23 -4.33
CA GLU A 149 3.26 0.41 -5.49
C GLU A 149 4.21 1.38 -6.20
N ARG A 150 4.97 2.18 -5.45
CA ARG A 150 6.04 3.05 -5.98
C ARG A 150 7.12 2.25 -6.70
N TYR A 151 7.55 1.12 -6.14
CA TYR A 151 8.56 0.28 -6.77
C TYR A 151 8.06 -0.34 -8.07
N ASN A 152 6.84 -0.87 -8.10
CA ASN A 152 6.25 -1.42 -9.32
C ASN A 152 6.19 -0.38 -10.43
N GLN A 153 5.78 0.84 -10.11
CA GLN A 153 5.79 1.95 -11.07
C GLN A 153 7.20 2.21 -11.61
N ALA A 154 8.19 2.36 -10.72
CA ALA A 154 9.58 2.58 -11.12
C ALA A 154 10.15 1.44 -11.97
N LEU A 155 9.83 0.20 -11.64
CA LEU A 155 10.25 -0.99 -12.38
C LEU A 155 9.69 -0.98 -13.80
N ILE A 156 8.38 -0.72 -13.94
CA ILE A 156 7.69 -0.63 -15.24
C ILE A 156 8.26 0.51 -16.09
N GLU A 157 8.40 1.70 -15.51
CA GLU A 157 8.92 2.89 -16.18
C GLU A 157 10.35 2.72 -16.69
N LYS A 158 11.14 1.85 -16.06
CA LYS A 158 12.52 1.55 -16.51
C LYS A 158 12.61 0.35 -17.45
N LEU A 159 11.74 -0.65 -17.30
CA LEU A 159 11.75 -1.83 -18.16
C LEU A 159 11.18 -1.56 -19.55
N PHE A 160 10.02 -0.92 -19.63
CA PHE A 160 9.26 -0.84 -20.88
C PHE A 160 9.83 0.10 -21.95
N PRO A 161 10.52 1.21 -21.65
CA PRO A 161 11.12 2.02 -22.72
C PRO A 161 12.11 1.26 -23.60
N SER A 162 12.83 0.29 -23.04
CA SER A 162 13.73 -0.59 -23.81
C SER A 162 12.97 -1.50 -24.78
N GLN A 163 11.76 -1.93 -24.38
CA GLN A 163 10.86 -2.71 -25.21
C GLN A 163 10.22 -1.84 -26.29
N ASP A 164 9.67 -0.68 -25.90
CA ASP A 164 9.06 0.29 -26.80
C ASP A 164 10.04 0.74 -27.89
N THR A 165 11.31 0.96 -27.53
CA THR A 165 12.36 1.30 -28.51
C THR A 165 12.59 0.16 -29.50
N SER A 166 12.67 -1.08 -29.02
CA SER A 166 12.77 -2.25 -29.90
C SER A 166 11.55 -2.37 -30.80
N ASP A 167 10.35 -2.16 -30.26
CA ASP A 167 9.08 -2.23 -30.99
C ASP A 167 9.04 -1.20 -32.11
N LEU A 168 9.41 0.05 -31.82
CA LEU A 168 9.52 1.13 -32.79
C LEU A 168 10.48 0.77 -33.94
N LEU A 169 11.61 0.14 -33.64
CA LEU A 169 12.59 -0.30 -34.65
C LEU A 169 12.10 -1.52 -35.45
N THR A 170 11.25 -2.38 -34.87
CA THR A 170 10.72 -3.59 -35.51
C THR A 170 9.28 -3.49 -35.98
N LEU A 171 8.69 -2.28 -36.02
CA LEU A 171 7.31 -2.05 -36.48
C LEU A 171 7.04 -2.70 -37.84
N HIS A 172 7.97 -2.54 -38.78
CA HIS A 172 7.87 -3.10 -40.14
C HIS A 172 7.85 -4.64 -40.18
N LEU A 173 8.21 -5.32 -39.09
CA LEU A 173 8.25 -6.79 -38.97
C LEU A 173 7.04 -7.35 -38.22
N ASN A 174 6.11 -6.51 -37.73
CA ASN A 174 5.02 -6.89 -36.82
C ASN A 174 5.51 -7.70 -35.61
N LYS A 175 6.74 -7.43 -35.14
CA LYS A 175 7.32 -8.06 -33.96
C LYS A 175 7.20 -7.11 -32.77
N ILE A 176 6.65 -7.62 -31.68
CA ILE A 176 6.60 -6.96 -30.38
C ILE A 176 7.66 -7.63 -29.50
N SER A 177 8.61 -6.83 -29.02
CA SER A 177 9.61 -7.15 -28.02
C SER A 177 8.93 -7.38 -26.69
N ARG A 178 9.21 -8.54 -26.09
CA ARG A 178 8.68 -8.91 -24.77
C ARG A 178 9.79 -9.23 -23.80
N VAL A 179 11.01 -8.77 -24.11
CA VAL A 179 12.27 -9.15 -23.44
C VAL A 179 12.42 -8.41 -22.12
N TRP A 180 11.51 -8.64 -21.16
CA TRP A 180 11.63 -8.03 -19.83
C TRP A 180 12.47 -8.89 -18.91
N VAL A 181 12.45 -10.22 -19.03
CA VAL A 181 13.14 -11.11 -18.08
C VAL A 181 14.65 -10.93 -18.15
N LYS A 182 15.21 -10.73 -19.35
CA LYS A 182 16.65 -10.46 -19.51
C LYS A 182 17.07 -9.09 -18.97
N ASN A 183 16.18 -8.10 -19.07
CA ASN A 183 16.46 -6.73 -18.64
C ASN A 183 16.17 -6.53 -17.15
N LEU A 184 15.44 -7.46 -16.52
CA LEU A 184 15.01 -7.36 -15.13
C LEU A 184 16.18 -7.17 -14.18
N ALA A 185 17.21 -8.03 -14.26
CA ALA A 185 18.37 -7.95 -13.38
C ALA A 185 19.08 -6.59 -13.49
N ILE A 186 19.29 -6.12 -14.73
CA ILE A 186 19.96 -4.84 -15.02
C ILE A 186 19.17 -3.67 -14.43
N VAL A 187 17.84 -3.66 -14.59
CA VAL A 187 16.99 -2.59 -14.07
C VAL A 187 16.93 -2.61 -12.55
N VAL A 188 16.81 -3.78 -11.94
CA VAL A 188 16.78 -3.91 -10.47
C VAL A 188 18.10 -3.45 -9.86
N GLU A 189 19.23 -3.86 -10.44
CA GLU A 189 20.56 -3.40 -10.06
C GLU A 189 20.68 -1.88 -10.18
N TYR A 190 20.24 -1.30 -11.30
CA TYR A 190 20.23 0.15 -11.48
C TYR A 190 19.40 0.88 -10.40
N ILE A 191 18.22 0.35 -10.05
CA ILE A 191 17.35 0.94 -9.01
C ILE A 191 18.00 0.83 -7.62
N ASN A 192 18.70 -0.26 -7.31
CA ASN A 192 19.35 -0.46 -6.02
C ASN A 192 20.65 0.35 -5.87
N ASN A 193 21.31 0.69 -6.96
CA ASN A 193 22.50 1.56 -6.96
C ASN A 193 22.15 3.06 -7.07
N SER A 194 20.89 3.40 -7.31
CA SER A 194 20.44 4.79 -7.41
C SER A 194 20.07 5.34 -6.04
N ASN A 195 20.59 6.52 -5.70
CA ASN A 195 20.21 7.21 -4.46
C ASN A 195 18.71 7.44 -4.41
N THR A 196 18.13 7.21 -3.23
CA THR A 196 16.71 7.51 -2.99
C THR A 196 16.59 8.83 -2.24
N ASP A 197 15.72 9.73 -2.69
CA ASP A 197 15.52 11.03 -2.04
C ASP A 197 15.13 10.91 -0.55
N GLN A 198 14.42 9.83 -0.21
CA GLN A 198 14.00 9.57 1.17
C GLN A 198 15.16 9.20 2.08
N LEU A 199 16.18 8.50 1.58
CA LEU A 199 17.33 8.06 2.39
C LEU A 199 18.55 8.96 2.22
N GLY A 200 18.69 9.62 1.08
CA GLY A 200 19.90 10.34 0.67
C GLY A 200 21.06 9.44 0.23
N ILE A 201 20.87 8.12 0.24
CA ILE A 201 21.84 7.08 -0.14
C ILE A 201 21.18 6.01 -1.03
N SER A 202 21.99 5.15 -1.62
CA SER A 202 21.52 4.03 -2.44
C SER A 202 20.98 2.90 -1.55
N PRO A 203 19.96 2.14 -2.01
CA PRO A 203 19.48 0.97 -1.29
C PRO A 203 20.53 -0.11 -1.02
N VAL A 204 21.52 -0.27 -1.92
CA VAL A 204 22.63 -1.23 -1.72
C VAL A 204 23.56 -0.81 -0.58
N ASP A 205 23.78 0.50 -0.38
CA ASP A 205 24.54 0.98 0.78
C ASP A 205 23.69 0.97 2.06
N ALA A 206 22.37 1.10 1.92
CA ALA A 206 21.45 1.19 3.05
C ALA A 206 21.20 -0.17 3.70
N ILE A 207 21.15 -1.27 2.93
CA ILE A 207 20.89 -2.63 3.45
C ILE A 207 22.04 -3.12 4.35
N GLU A 208 23.25 -2.57 4.20
CA GLU A 208 24.43 -2.91 5.01
C GLU A 208 24.53 -2.14 6.33
N LYS A 209 23.65 -1.16 6.57
CA LYS A 209 23.66 -0.33 7.79
C LYS A 209 22.92 -1.04 8.92
N GLU A 210 23.32 -0.74 10.15
CA GLU A 210 22.58 -1.20 11.34
C GLU A 210 21.21 -0.51 11.44
N GLU A 211 21.17 0.80 11.19
CA GLU A 211 19.94 1.60 11.17
C GLU A 211 19.92 2.57 9.98
N VAL A 212 18.73 2.74 9.40
CA VAL A 212 18.45 3.63 8.28
C VAL A 212 17.25 4.50 8.59
N PHE A 213 17.44 5.82 8.54
CA PHE A 213 16.38 6.78 8.81
C PHE A 213 15.83 7.36 7.52
N ALA A 214 14.59 6.99 7.17
CA ALA A 214 13.91 7.52 6.01
C ALA A 214 13.18 8.83 6.32
N LYS A 215 13.31 9.81 5.42
CA LYS A 215 12.46 11.00 5.43
C LYS A 215 11.01 10.63 5.08
N PRO A 216 10.01 11.29 5.70
CA PRO A 216 8.62 11.10 5.31
C PRO A 216 8.41 11.50 3.85
N SER A 217 7.51 10.79 3.16
CA SER A 217 7.22 11.01 1.74
C SER A 217 6.50 12.34 1.45
N TYR A 218 5.89 12.93 2.47
CA TYR A 218 5.22 14.23 2.41
C TYR A 218 5.72 15.09 3.58
N SER A 219 6.01 16.36 3.31
CA SER A 219 6.19 17.34 4.37
C SER A 219 4.88 17.49 5.15
N ARG A 220 4.95 17.47 6.48
CA ARG A 220 3.81 17.78 7.36
C ARG A 220 4.09 19.09 8.07
N ASP A 221 3.07 19.95 8.10
CA ASP A 221 3.03 21.09 9.01
C ASP A 221 2.31 20.66 10.29
N GLY A 222 2.91 20.94 11.45
CA GLY A 222 2.32 20.69 12.77
C GLY A 222 2.90 19.50 13.54
N PRO A 223 2.39 19.25 14.76
CA PRO A 223 2.89 18.20 15.65
C PRO A 223 2.58 16.78 15.13
N ILE A 224 3.39 15.81 15.54
CA ILE A 224 3.28 14.41 15.10
C ILE A 224 3.54 13.44 16.24
N GLY A 225 2.86 12.29 16.22
CA GLY A 225 3.05 11.23 17.20
C GLY A 225 2.63 11.69 18.59
N TYR A 226 3.57 11.72 19.52
CA TYR A 226 3.30 12.10 20.91
C TYR A 226 2.90 13.57 21.09
N ASP A 227 3.27 14.43 20.15
CA ASP A 227 2.94 15.86 20.21
C ASP A 227 1.56 16.15 19.58
N GLU A 228 0.96 15.19 18.87
CA GLU A 228 -0.34 15.35 18.21
C GLU A 228 -1.48 15.25 19.22
N GLU A 229 -2.46 16.16 19.15
CA GLU A 229 -3.63 16.13 20.04
C GLU A 229 -4.49 14.88 19.75
N GLN A 230 -4.50 13.94 20.69
CA GLN A 230 -5.23 12.70 20.57
C GLN A 230 -6.73 12.93 20.80
N LEU A 231 -7.57 12.37 19.92
CA LEU A 231 -9.02 12.29 20.16
C LEU A 231 -9.33 11.35 21.32
N SER A 232 -10.26 11.76 22.17
CA SER A 232 -10.73 10.95 23.29
C SER A 232 -11.66 9.84 22.79
N TYR A 233 -11.65 8.69 23.48
CA TYR A 233 -12.55 7.57 23.19
C TYR A 233 -14.04 7.93 23.29
N ILE A 234 -14.39 9.00 24.01
CA ILE A 234 -15.77 9.50 24.09
C ILE A 234 -16.21 10.28 22.84
N ASN A 235 -15.28 10.64 21.95
CA ASN A 235 -15.59 11.40 20.76
C ASN A 235 -16.26 10.50 19.72
N LEU A 236 -17.45 10.92 19.29
CA LEU A 236 -18.13 10.35 18.14
C LEU A 236 -17.58 10.96 16.86
N VAL A 237 -17.33 10.15 15.84
CA VAL A 237 -16.70 10.60 14.60
C VAL A 237 -17.43 10.10 13.35
N ARG A 238 -17.34 10.87 12.28
CA ARG A 238 -17.48 10.40 10.90
C ARG A 238 -16.11 10.27 10.27
N TYR A 239 -15.98 9.34 9.33
CA TYR A 239 -14.72 9.17 8.60
C TYR A 239 -14.84 9.59 7.14
N LEU A 240 -13.71 9.94 6.55
CA LEU A 240 -13.62 10.35 5.15
C LEU A 240 -13.75 9.15 4.20
N LEU A 241 -14.70 9.21 3.29
CA LEU A 241 -15.01 8.15 2.32
C LEU A 241 -14.00 8.09 1.18
N LYS A 242 -13.64 6.87 0.79
CA LYS A 242 -12.93 6.62 -0.46
C LYS A 242 -13.89 6.74 -1.65
N PRO A 243 -13.39 7.09 -2.85
CA PRO A 243 -14.16 7.00 -4.08
C PRO A 243 -14.79 5.60 -4.21
N GLY A 244 -16.10 5.56 -4.43
CA GLY A 244 -16.84 4.30 -4.64
C GLY A 244 -17.17 3.49 -3.39
N GLU A 245 -16.80 3.93 -2.18
CA GLU A 245 -16.99 3.16 -0.93
C GLU A 245 -18.47 2.90 -0.60
N ILE A 246 -19.37 3.85 -0.93
CA ILE A 246 -20.82 3.71 -0.69
C ILE A 246 -21.62 3.58 -1.98
N GLU A 247 -21.28 4.35 -3.01
CA GLU A 247 -22.17 4.54 -4.17
C GLU A 247 -21.97 3.53 -5.30
N GLY A 248 -20.88 2.75 -5.29
CA GLY A 248 -20.54 1.83 -6.36
C GLY A 248 -20.11 2.55 -7.65
N GLY A 249 -18.79 2.63 -7.89
CA GLY A 249 -18.23 3.25 -9.09
C GLY A 249 -16.88 3.93 -8.85
N GLY A 250 -16.05 4.03 -9.89
CA GLY A 250 -14.67 4.52 -9.76
C GLY A 250 -14.49 6.04 -9.67
N GLY A 251 -15.53 6.83 -9.98
CA GLY A 251 -15.44 8.30 -10.07
C GLY A 251 -16.30 9.02 -9.03
N ARG A 252 -15.81 10.18 -8.56
CA ARG A 252 -16.58 11.10 -7.70
C ARG A 252 -17.52 11.96 -8.55
N ARG A 253 -18.82 11.98 -8.23
CA ARG A 253 -19.78 12.93 -8.81
C ARG A 253 -20.04 14.07 -7.83
N ALA A 254 -20.53 15.21 -8.33
CA ALA A 254 -20.73 16.42 -7.53
C ALA A 254 -21.72 16.22 -6.35
N GLY A 255 -22.63 15.25 -6.44
CA GLY A 255 -23.60 14.92 -5.39
C GLY A 255 -23.09 13.91 -4.35
N ASN A 256 -21.84 13.47 -4.45
CA ASN A 256 -21.35 12.38 -3.60
C ASN A 256 -21.14 12.84 -2.16
N LYS A 257 -21.35 11.92 -1.22
CA LYS A 257 -20.98 12.14 0.18
C LYS A 257 -19.46 12.04 0.31
N ASN A 258 -18.85 13.01 0.97
CA ASN A 258 -17.42 13.00 1.26
C ASN A 258 -17.13 12.27 2.57
N TRP A 259 -18.04 12.35 3.54
CA TRP A 259 -17.91 11.73 4.86
C TRP A 259 -18.98 10.67 5.09
N SER A 260 -18.68 9.70 5.95
CA SER A 260 -19.58 8.61 6.29
C SER A 260 -20.91 9.15 6.81
N PRO A 261 -22.07 8.66 6.34
CA PRO A 261 -23.35 9.09 6.89
C PRO A 261 -23.53 8.59 8.32
N LYS A 262 -23.04 7.38 8.61
CA LYS A 262 -22.99 6.78 9.94
C LYS A 262 -21.94 7.45 10.82
N VAL A 263 -22.22 7.47 12.12
CA VAL A 263 -21.33 7.91 13.19
C VAL A 263 -20.71 6.67 13.85
N TYR A 264 -19.47 6.80 14.28
CA TYR A 264 -18.67 5.72 14.84
C TYR A 264 -18.02 6.15 16.15
N HIS A 265 -17.73 5.17 17.01
CA HIS A 265 -16.87 5.29 18.17
C HIS A 265 -15.42 5.02 17.81
N ILE A 266 -14.50 5.60 18.56
CA ILE A 266 -13.08 5.25 18.48
C ILE A 266 -12.88 3.96 19.28
N ARG A 267 -12.46 2.90 18.60
CA ARG A 267 -12.20 1.59 19.20
C ARG A 267 -10.77 1.48 19.73
N GLU A 268 -9.81 1.88 18.92
CA GLU A 268 -8.39 1.70 19.19
C GLU A 268 -7.61 2.91 18.66
N VAL A 269 -6.55 3.27 19.39
CA VAL A 269 -5.64 4.34 19.04
C VAL A 269 -4.21 3.82 19.08
N LEU A 270 -3.45 4.05 18.02
CA LEU A 270 -2.03 3.75 17.95
C LEU A 270 -1.24 5.06 17.84
N VAL A 271 -0.41 5.31 18.84
CA VAL A 271 0.51 6.46 18.89
C VAL A 271 1.94 5.94 18.75
N GLN A 272 2.66 6.48 17.77
CA GLN A 272 4.07 6.17 17.55
C GLN A 272 4.85 7.46 17.35
N LYS A 273 6.10 7.49 17.82
CA LYS A 273 7.01 8.62 17.58
C LYS A 273 7.14 8.87 16.08
N ASN A 274 7.04 10.13 15.66
CA ASN A 274 7.19 10.55 14.27
C ASN A 274 6.19 9.91 13.27
N GLN A 275 5.06 9.36 13.74
CA GLN A 275 3.94 8.92 12.88
C GLN A 275 2.65 9.66 13.25
N PRO A 276 1.73 9.88 12.30
CA PRO A 276 0.40 10.37 12.64
C PRO A 276 -0.32 9.35 13.54
N ILE A 277 -1.13 9.84 14.46
CA ILE A 277 -1.94 8.97 15.32
C ILE A 277 -2.95 8.22 14.44
N LEU A 278 -3.02 6.90 14.62
CA LEU A 278 -3.97 6.05 13.90
C LEU A 278 -5.14 5.65 14.78
N TYR A 279 -6.33 5.76 14.21
CA TYR A 279 -7.60 5.47 14.86
C TYR A 279 -8.30 4.33 14.13
N TRP A 280 -8.80 3.34 14.88
CA TRP A 280 -9.75 2.34 14.39
C TRP A 280 -11.12 2.65 14.94
N LEU A 281 -12.14 2.42 14.11
CA LEU A 281 -13.50 2.83 14.38
C LEU A 281 -14.42 1.61 14.46
N GLU A 282 -15.48 1.72 15.26
CA GLU A 282 -16.58 0.75 15.31
C GLU A 282 -17.92 1.46 15.49
N ASP A 283 -18.97 0.91 14.92
CA ASP A 283 -20.34 1.33 15.19
C ASP A 283 -20.93 0.56 16.38
N ASP A 284 -22.15 0.89 16.77
CA ASP A 284 -22.82 0.27 17.94
C ASP A 284 -22.99 -1.25 17.79
N ASP A 285 -22.98 -1.75 16.55
CA ASP A 285 -23.07 -3.18 16.23
C ASP A 285 -21.68 -3.86 16.16
N CYS A 286 -20.63 -3.19 16.66
CA CYS A 286 -19.23 -3.64 16.61
C CYS A 286 -18.68 -3.83 15.18
N HIS A 287 -19.29 -3.17 14.18
CA HIS A 287 -18.81 -3.18 12.81
C HIS A 287 -18.02 -1.91 12.51
N GLY A 288 -16.88 -2.06 11.83
CA GLY A 288 -16.00 -0.95 11.51
C GLY A 288 -15.41 -1.08 10.12
N PRO A 289 -14.97 0.02 9.50
CA PRO A 289 -14.15 -0.05 8.30
C PRO A 289 -12.90 -0.90 8.56
N GLU A 290 -12.51 -1.77 7.62
CA GLU A 290 -11.29 -2.58 7.72
C GLU A 290 -10.00 -1.76 7.48
N ARG A 291 -9.93 -0.53 8.01
CA ARG A 291 -8.75 0.35 7.89
C ARG A 291 -8.66 1.29 9.08
N SER A 292 -7.44 1.77 9.33
CA SER A 292 -7.21 2.90 10.23
C SER A 292 -7.39 4.24 9.52
N PHE A 293 -7.54 5.27 10.34
CA PHE A 293 -7.71 6.66 9.93
C PHE A 293 -6.73 7.55 10.69
N VAL A 294 -6.27 8.62 10.05
CA VAL A 294 -5.57 9.71 10.75
C VAL A 294 -6.55 10.78 11.22
N ARG A 295 -6.12 11.69 12.09
CA ARG A 295 -6.97 12.75 12.66
C ARG A 295 -7.72 13.56 11.61
N GLU A 296 -7.09 13.86 10.48
CA GLU A 296 -7.62 14.65 9.37
C GLU A 296 -8.69 13.88 8.58
N GLU A 297 -8.70 12.55 8.65
CA GLU A 297 -9.73 11.71 8.06
C GLU A 297 -10.94 11.52 8.98
N LEU A 298 -10.93 12.16 10.16
CA LEU A 298 -12.01 12.09 11.15
C LEU A 298 -12.65 13.45 11.39
N GLN A 299 -13.96 13.46 11.28
CA GLN A 299 -14.80 14.59 11.67
C GLN A 299 -15.45 14.26 13.02
N VAL A 300 -15.05 14.97 14.08
CA VAL A 300 -15.70 14.88 15.40
C VAL A 300 -17.11 15.46 15.29
N ILE A 301 -18.09 14.73 15.82
CA ILE A 301 -19.49 15.11 15.82
C ILE A 301 -19.79 15.91 17.08
N ASP A 302 -20.25 17.16 16.87
CA ASP A 302 -20.73 18.00 17.96
C ASP A 302 -22.05 17.41 18.49
N PRO A 303 -22.26 17.34 19.82
CA PRO A 303 -23.52 16.90 20.41
C PRO A 303 -24.76 17.66 19.92
N ASN A 304 -24.58 18.90 19.44
CA ASN A 304 -25.63 19.74 18.88
C ASN A 304 -25.88 19.49 17.38
N THR A 305 -25.35 18.40 16.81
CA THR A 305 -25.58 18.03 15.41
C THR A 305 -27.04 17.64 15.20
N GLU A 306 -27.70 18.29 14.25
CA GLU A 306 -29.11 18.08 13.91
C GLU A 306 -29.25 17.12 12.72
N LEU A 307 -30.07 16.08 12.89
CA LEU A 307 -30.47 15.21 11.80
C LEU A 307 -31.62 15.82 10.99
N PRO A 308 -31.74 15.50 9.69
CA PRO A 308 -32.90 15.91 8.90
C PRO A 308 -34.20 15.47 9.54
N SER A 309 -35.23 16.30 9.43
CA SER A 309 -36.54 15.98 9.96
C SER A 309 -37.12 14.72 9.31
N GLN A 310 -37.80 13.89 10.10
CA GLN A 310 -38.34 12.60 9.66
C GLN A 310 -39.45 12.71 8.61
N TRP A 311 -40.08 13.87 8.43
CA TRP A 311 -41.10 14.07 7.38
C TRP A 311 -40.57 13.77 5.97
N VAL A 312 -39.26 13.84 5.75
CA VAL A 312 -38.62 13.48 4.47
C VAL A 312 -38.72 11.98 4.16
N LEU A 313 -38.97 11.14 5.18
CA LEU A 313 -39.18 9.70 5.02
C LEU A 313 -40.65 9.35 4.72
N SER A 314 -41.56 10.31 4.88
CA SER A 314 -42.99 10.13 4.63
C SER A 314 -43.30 10.39 3.16
N ASN A 315 -42.99 9.40 2.32
CA ASN A 315 -43.59 9.24 0.99
C ASN A 315 -44.44 7.98 0.99
#